data_AF-A0A7W5FV02-F1
#
_entry.id   AF-A0A7W5FV02-F1
#
_cell.length_a   1.000
_cell.length_b   1.000
_cell.length_c   1.000
_cell.angle_alpha   90.00
_cell.angle_beta   90.00
_cell.angle_gamma   90.00
#
_symmetry.space_group_name_H-M   'P 1'
#
loop_
_entity.id
_entity.type
_entity.pdbx_description
1 polymer ?
#
loop_
_entity_poly.entity_id
_entity_poly.type
_entity_poly.pdbx_seq_one_letter_code
_entity_poly.pdbx_strand_id
1 'polypeptide(L)'
;MNTSRFPPDIYIPELDQKTMAEMDALHAEFVEDSKDYPPSEPRPLGLNLEAFRQLPPQTRAIFRYIWERHQREYEEFLAKKNAA
;
A
#
# COMPACT_ATOMS: atom_id res chain seq x y z
N MET A 1 -11.37 1.57 -14.61
CA MET A 1 -10.52 2.79 -14.54
C MET A 1 -9.53 2.64 -13.38
N ASN A 2 -8.23 2.95 -13.60
CA ASN A 2 -7.22 2.91 -12.54
C ASN A 2 -6.96 4.32 -11.98
N THR A 3 -7.05 4.51 -10.66
CA THR A 3 -6.82 5.80 -10.00
C THR A 3 -5.65 5.72 -9.03
N SER A 4 -5.03 6.87 -8.75
CA SER A 4 -3.94 7.00 -7.77
C SER A 4 -4.45 7.41 -6.38
N ARG A 5 -5.76 7.30 -6.12
CA ARG A 5 -6.39 7.64 -4.84
C ARG A 5 -7.68 6.85 -4.64
N PHE A 6 -7.96 6.50 -3.39
CA PHE A 6 -9.24 5.91 -2.99
C PHE A 6 -10.40 6.92 -3.12
N PRO A 7 -11.51 6.55 -3.78
CA PRO A 7 -12.68 7.39 -3.89
C PRO A 7 -13.37 7.56 -2.52
N PRO A 8 -13.93 8.74 -2.21
CA PRO A 8 -14.66 8.96 -0.97
C PRO A 8 -16.00 8.20 -0.90
N ASP A 9 -16.53 7.70 -2.03
CA ASP A 9 -17.78 6.94 -2.08
C ASP A 9 -17.66 5.49 -1.57
N ILE A 10 -16.44 4.99 -1.35
CA ILE A 10 -16.24 3.60 -0.94
C ILE A 10 -16.13 3.52 0.58
N TYR A 11 -17.07 2.80 1.21
CA TYR A 11 -16.94 2.44 2.62
C TYR A 11 -15.74 1.50 2.81
N ILE A 12 -14.78 1.93 3.62
CA ILE A 12 -13.62 1.13 4.03
C ILE A 12 -13.62 1.16 5.56
N PRO A 13 -13.82 0.01 6.22
CA PRO A 13 -13.78 -0.03 7.68
C PRO A 13 -12.37 0.28 8.18
N GLU A 14 -12.27 0.72 9.43
CA GLU A 14 -10.98 0.82 10.10
C GLU A 14 -10.38 -0.58 10.27
N LEU A 15 -9.06 -0.66 10.07
CA LEU A 15 -8.32 -1.89 10.29
C LEU A 15 -7.92 -1.98 11.77
N ASP A 16 -8.14 -3.13 12.39
CA ASP A 16 -7.76 -3.35 13.79
C ASP A 16 -6.24 -3.22 14.00
N GLN A 17 -5.85 -2.74 15.19
CA GLN A 17 -4.46 -2.48 15.54
C GLN A 17 -3.59 -3.74 15.50
N LYS A 18 -4.14 -4.90 15.90
CA LYS A 18 -3.41 -6.17 15.83
C LYS A 18 -3.11 -6.52 14.38
N THR A 19 -4.10 -6.41 13.50
CA THR A 19 -3.90 -6.71 12.07
C THR A 19 -2.91 -5.73 11.42
N MET A 20 -2.94 -4.45 11.78
CA MET A 20 -1.91 -3.50 11.32
C MET A 20 -0.51 -3.94 11.74
N ALA A 21 -0.33 -4.29 13.02
CA ALA A 21 0.95 -4.77 13.54
C ALA A 21 1.43 -6.06 12.86
N GLU A 22 0.52 -6.99 12.58
CA GLU A 22 0.83 -8.22 11.82
C GLU A 22 1.29 -7.88 10.38
N MET A 23 0.62 -6.94 9.71
CA MET A 23 1.01 -6.49 8.36
C MET A 23 2.31 -5.68 8.35
N ASP A 24 2.63 -4.95 9.43
CA ASP A 24 3.94 -4.31 9.61
C ASP A 24 5.05 -5.36 9.77
N ALA A 25 4.83 -6.38 10.59
CA ALA A 25 5.80 -7.46 10.80
C ALA A 25 6.08 -8.24 9.50
N LEU A 26 5.04 -8.59 8.74
CA LEU A 26 5.19 -9.25 7.44
C LEU A 26 5.94 -8.38 6.42
N HIS A 27 5.69 -7.07 6.42
CA HIS A 27 6.42 -6.15 5.54
C HIS A 27 7.89 -6.03 5.93
N ALA A 28 8.20 -5.98 7.23
CA ALA A 28 9.57 -5.95 7.70
C ALA A 28 10.33 -7.23 7.28
N GLU A 29 9.71 -8.40 7.42
CA GLU A 29 10.29 -9.66 6.94
C GLU A 29 10.52 -9.64 5.43
N PHE A 30 9.53 -9.19 4.65
CA PHE A 30 9.66 -9.05 3.20
C PHE A 30 10.79 -8.09 2.80
N VAL A 31 10.92 -6.96 3.49
CA VAL A 31 12.01 -6.00 3.25
C VAL A 31 13.36 -6.62 3.53
N GLU A 32 13.51 -7.36 4.64
CA GLU A 32 14.76 -8.04 4.98
C GLU A 32 15.12 -9.12 3.93
N ASP A 33 14.17 -9.96 3.52
CA ASP A 33 14.37 -10.99 2.47
C ASP A 33 14.70 -10.35 1.10
N SER A 34 14.10 -9.18 0.81
CA SER A 34 14.34 -8.49 -0.45
C SER A 34 15.72 -7.85 -0.58
N LYS A 35 16.53 -7.78 0.50
CA LYS A 35 17.87 -7.17 0.48
C LYS A 35 18.86 -7.92 -0.41
N ASP A 36 18.64 -9.22 -0.63
CA ASP A 36 19.46 -10.04 -1.51
C ASP A 36 19.13 -9.80 -3.00
N TYR A 37 18.04 -9.07 -3.29
CA TYR A 37 17.65 -8.67 -4.64
C TYR A 37 18.06 -7.22 -4.92
N PRO A 38 18.36 -6.88 -6.19
CA PRO A 38 18.64 -5.49 -6.54
C PRO A 38 17.45 -4.61 -6.14
N PRO A 39 17.68 -3.48 -5.44
CA PRO A 39 16.60 -2.62 -4.98
C PRO A 39 15.81 -2.13 -6.20
N SER A 40 14.56 -2.54 -6.31
CA SER A 40 13.66 -2.03 -7.34
C SER A 40 13.17 -0.65 -6.92
N GLU A 41 13.23 0.35 -7.81
CA GLU A 41 12.62 1.65 -7.54
C GLU A 41 11.12 1.44 -7.20
N PRO A 42 10.61 2.02 -6.10
CA PRO A 42 9.19 1.92 -5.79
C PRO A 42 8.40 2.52 -6.95
N ARG A 43 7.32 1.84 -7.33
CA ARG A 43 6.43 2.26 -8.43
C ARG A 43 5.07 2.67 -7.86
N PRO A 44 4.37 3.65 -8.46
CA PRO A 44 3.03 3.98 -8.02
C PRO A 44 2.10 2.78 -8.23
N LEU A 45 1.33 2.42 -7.20
CA LEU A 45 0.34 1.35 -7.31
C LEU A 45 -0.93 1.90 -7.95
N GLY A 46 -1.27 1.37 -9.12
CA GLY A 46 -2.58 1.62 -9.73
C GLY A 46 -3.68 0.91 -8.95
N LEU A 47 -4.76 1.63 -8.62
CA LEU A 47 -5.92 1.05 -7.95
C LEU A 47 -7.03 0.78 -8.98
N ASN A 48 -7.35 -0.50 -9.23
CA ASN A 48 -8.53 -0.87 -9.99
C ASN A 48 -9.77 -0.80 -9.08
N LEU A 49 -10.56 0.27 -9.23
CA LEU A 49 -11.72 0.53 -8.39
C LEU A 49 -12.84 -0.50 -8.54
N GLU A 50 -13.03 -1.05 -9.73
CA GLU A 50 -14.08 -2.04 -9.98
C GLU A 50 -13.76 -3.36 -9.27
N ALA A 51 -12.51 -3.81 -9.35
CA ALA A 51 -12.05 -4.97 -8.61
C ALA A 51 -12.06 -4.72 -7.10
N PHE A 52 -11.61 -3.55 -6.65
CA PHE A 52 -11.58 -3.19 -5.23
C PHE A 52 -12.98 -3.19 -4.60
N ARG A 53 -14.01 -2.73 -5.34
CA ARG A 53 -15.40 -2.75 -4.88
C ARG A 53 -15.97 -4.15 -4.65
N GLN A 54 -15.44 -5.15 -5.34
CA GLN A 54 -15.87 -6.54 -5.19
C GLN A 54 -15.25 -7.22 -3.96
N LEU A 55 -14.25 -6.61 -3.32
CA LEU A 55 -13.60 -7.16 -2.15
C LEU A 55 -14.48 -7.03 -0.89
N PRO A 56 -14.44 -8.03 0.02
CA PRO A 56 -15.08 -7.90 1.33
C PRO A 56 -14.61 -6.64 2.07
N PRO A 57 -15.46 -6.03 2.94
CA PRO A 57 -15.10 -4.83 3.70
C PRO A 57 -13.76 -4.95 4.43
N GLN A 58 -13.51 -6.07 5.11
CA GLN A 58 -12.26 -6.30 5.83
C GLN A 58 -11.05 -6.36 4.89
N THR A 59 -11.20 -7.03 3.75
CA THR A 59 -10.15 -7.12 2.74
C THR A 59 -9.84 -5.74 2.14
N ARG A 60 -10.87 -4.89 1.94
CA ARG A 60 -10.67 -3.50 1.51
C ARG A 60 -9.85 -2.69 2.51
N ALA A 61 -10.04 -2.89 3.81
CA ALA A 61 -9.25 -2.22 4.85
C ALA A 61 -7.78 -2.65 4.83
N ILE A 62 -7.52 -3.96 4.70
CA ILE A 62 -6.15 -4.50 4.56
C ILE A 62 -5.47 -3.91 3.31
N PHE A 63 -6.14 -3.97 2.15
CA PHE A 63 -5.59 -3.43 0.91
C PHE A 63 -5.35 -1.93 0.98
N ARG A 64 -6.26 -1.16 1.59
CA ARG A 64 -6.08 0.28 1.79
C ARG A 64 -4.81 0.55 2.60
N TYR A 65 -4.64 -0.15 3.71
CA TYR A 65 -3.50 0.03 4.59
C TYR A 65 -2.16 -0.25 3.88
N ILE A 66 -2.09 -1.35 3.13
CA ILE A 66 -0.90 -1.69 2.31
C ILE A 66 -0.65 -0.62 1.23
N TRP A 67 -1.72 -0.19 0.54
CA TRP A 67 -1.61 0.81 -0.52
C TRP A 67 -1.15 2.17 0.00
N GLU A 68 -1.68 2.64 1.14
CA GLU A 68 -1.28 3.91 1.77
C GLU A 68 0.20 3.87 2.20
N ARG A 69 0.68 2.74 2.75
CA ARG A 69 2.10 2.54 3.06
C ARG A 69 2.97 2.66 1.82
N HIS A 70 2.66 1.90 0.78
CA HIS A 70 3.45 1.87 -0.45
C HIS A 70 3.45 3.23 -1.18
N GLN A 71 2.31 3.92 -1.18
CA GLN A 71 2.20 5.25 -1.76
C GLN A 71 3.12 6.25 -1.05
N ARG A 72 3.21 6.20 0.28
CA ARG A 72 4.14 7.01 1.07
C ARG A 72 5.61 6.69 0.73
N GLU A 73 5.97 5.42 0.64
CA GLU A 73 7.34 5.00 0.26
C GLU A 73 7.72 5.52 -1.14
N TYR A 74 6.77 5.49 -2.08
CA TYR A 74 6.96 6.07 -3.41
C TYR A 74 7.13 7.59 -3.38
N GLU A 75 6.31 8.31 -2.61
CA GLU A 75 6.40 9.76 -2.45
C GLU A 75 7.72 10.19 -1.79
N GLU A 76 8.17 9.48 -0.77
CA GLU A 76 9.47 9.69 -0.13
C GLU A 76 10.63 9.44 -1.09
N PHE A 77 10.54 8.41 -1.92
CA PHE A 77 11.52 8.13 -2.97
C PHE A 77 11.57 9.26 -4.00
N LEU A 78 10.43 9.74 -4.48
CA LEU A 78 10.37 10.88 -5.40
C LEU A 78 10.94 12.15 -4.76
N ALA A 79 10.63 12.42 -3.50
CA ALA A 79 11.16 13.57 -2.77
C ALA A 79 12.70 13.53 -2.68
N LYS A 80 13.27 12.36 -2.36
CA LYS A 80 14.72 12.16 -2.34
C LYS A 80 15.35 12.33 -3.72
N LYS A 81 14.73 11.77 -4.76
CA LYS A 81 15.22 11.86 -6.15
C LYS A 81 15.19 13.29 -6.69
N ASN A 82 14.18 14.08 -6.31
CA ASN A 82 14.05 15.48 -6.72
C ASN A 82 14.94 16.45 -5.92
N ALA A 83 15.44 16.01 -4.76
CA ALA A 83 16.35 16.79 -3.91
C ALA A 83 17.84 16.53 -4.20
N ALA A 84 18.15 15.55 -5.05
CA ALA A 84 19.50 15.18 -5.50
C ALA A 84 19.80 15.77 -6.88
#